data_AF-A0A7S4JK78-F1
#
_entry.id   AF-A0A7S4JK78-F1
#
_cell.length_a   1.000
_cell.length_b   1.000
_cell.length_c   1.000
_cell.angle_alpha   90.00
_cell.angle_beta   90.00
_cell.angle_gamma   90.00
#
_symmetry.space_group_name_H-M   'P 1'
#
loop_
_entity.id
_entity.type
_entity.pdbx_description
1 polymer ?
#
loop_
_entity_poly.entity_id
_entity_poly.type
_entity_poly.pdbx_seq_one_letter_code
_entity_poly.pdbx_strand_id
1 'polypeptide(L)'
;MRVFMSIVLLSIISTGLAAERSGDRRSRGARSGHRRAGGDNERMADMLRERHEQRKEKMADMIEERKSKLADHKTGRKLLDDEEHARFSRQIVNFGRKLDQLNSMSDAVSKLCDVTVA
;
A
#
# COMPACT_ATOMS: atom_id res chain seq x y z
N MET A 1 13.59 32.83 -10.31
CA MET A 1 12.11 32.86 -10.46
C MET A 1 11.71 31.52 -11.07
N ARG A 2 11.23 30.54 -10.31
CA ARG A 2 9.82 30.28 -9.94
C ARG A 2 8.82 30.47 -11.10
N VAL A 3 8.46 29.36 -11.74
CA VAL A 3 7.14 29.13 -12.37
C VAL A 3 6.87 27.62 -12.21
N PHE A 4 6.21 27.20 -11.13
CA PHE A 4 4.81 26.74 -11.12
C PHE A 4 4.24 26.36 -12.51
N MET A 5 3.99 25.07 -12.72
CA MET A 5 2.72 24.65 -13.30
C MET A 5 2.39 23.22 -12.87
N SER A 6 1.40 23.14 -11.99
CA SER A 6 0.72 21.93 -11.55
C SER A 6 -0.36 21.55 -12.58
N ILE A 7 -0.67 20.24 -12.63
CA ILE A 7 -1.95 19.64 -13.04
C ILE A 7 -2.22 19.60 -14.56
N VAL A 8 -2.29 18.39 -15.13
CA VAL A 8 -3.48 17.72 -15.74
C VAL A 8 -3.00 16.30 -16.11
N LEU A 9 -3.28 15.27 -15.31
CA LEU A 9 -4.41 14.34 -15.45
C LEU A 9 -4.48 13.60 -16.81
N LEU A 10 -4.31 12.28 -16.73
CA LEU A 10 -4.95 11.23 -17.51
C LEU A 10 -5.33 11.52 -18.97
N SER A 11 -4.74 10.73 -19.88
CA SER A 11 -5.51 10.27 -21.03
C SER A 11 -5.14 8.84 -21.44
N ILE A 12 -6.09 7.95 -21.15
CA ILE A 12 -6.63 6.94 -22.08
C ILE A 12 -5.81 5.65 -22.24
N ILE A 13 -6.14 4.70 -21.36
CA ILE A 13 -6.25 3.27 -21.70
C ILE A 13 -7.67 3.08 -22.26
N SER A 14 -7.80 2.95 -23.57
CA SER A 14 -8.97 2.48 -24.32
C SER A 14 -8.45 2.22 -25.74
N THR A 15 -8.72 1.14 -26.45
CA THR A 15 -9.62 -0.01 -26.31
C THR A 15 -9.37 -0.86 -27.56
N GLY A 16 -9.46 -2.18 -27.42
CA GLY A 16 -9.83 -3.07 -28.52
C GLY A 16 -8.67 -3.62 -29.37
N LEU A 17 -8.81 -4.75 -30.05
CA LEU A 17 -9.93 -5.68 -30.17
C LEU A 17 -9.42 -6.87 -31.00
N ALA A 18 -9.49 -8.08 -30.47
CA ALA A 18 -9.61 -9.34 -31.21
C ALA A 18 -9.95 -10.41 -30.16
N ALA A 19 -11.23 -10.78 -29.95
CA ALA A 19 -12.02 -11.70 -30.77
C ALA A 19 -11.30 -13.04 -30.99
N GLU A 20 -11.82 -14.23 -30.73
CA GLU A 20 -13.07 -14.80 -30.22
C GLU A 20 -12.73 -16.29 -30.00
N ARG A 21 -13.28 -16.94 -28.97
CA ARG A 21 -13.80 -18.33 -29.12
C ARG A 21 -14.62 -18.75 -27.90
N SER A 22 -15.93 -18.70 -28.13
CA SER A 22 -16.97 -19.62 -27.67
C SER A 22 -16.68 -20.50 -26.45
N GLY A 23 -17.46 -20.31 -25.39
CA GLY A 23 -17.46 -21.23 -24.26
C GLY A 23 -18.52 -20.92 -23.21
N ASP A 24 -19.74 -21.33 -23.51
CA ASP A 24 -20.73 -21.84 -22.55
C ASP A 24 -21.42 -20.87 -21.55
N ARG A 25 -22.72 -20.65 -21.84
CA ARG A 25 -23.72 -20.10 -20.92
C ARG A 25 -24.28 -21.24 -20.07
N ARG A 26 -23.88 -21.36 -18.81
CA ARG A 26 -24.52 -22.15 -17.74
C ARG A 26 -23.81 -21.73 -16.44
N SER A 27 -24.39 -21.25 -15.34
CA SER A 27 -25.74 -21.35 -14.79
C SER A 27 -25.89 -20.22 -13.76
N ARG A 28 -26.97 -19.44 -13.80
CA ARG A 28 -27.38 -18.57 -12.69
C ARG A 28 -27.96 -19.45 -11.58
N GLY A 29 -27.07 -20.04 -10.78
CA GLY A 29 -27.40 -20.66 -9.51
C GLY A 29 -27.54 -19.60 -8.44
N ALA A 30 -28.73 -19.53 -7.84
CA ALA A 30 -29.07 -18.69 -6.71
C ALA A 30 -28.01 -18.76 -5.61
N ARG A 31 -27.43 -17.61 -5.22
CA ARG A 31 -26.75 -17.49 -3.93
C ARG A 31 -27.73 -16.93 -2.91
N SER A 32 -28.48 -17.87 -2.37
CA SER A 32 -29.18 -17.76 -1.10
C SER A 32 -28.21 -17.39 0.03
N GLY A 33 -28.59 -16.37 0.79
CA GLY A 33 -28.41 -16.30 2.25
C GLY A 33 -26.98 -16.31 2.79
N HIS A 34 -26.44 -15.12 3.07
CA HIS A 34 -25.44 -14.98 4.14
C HIS A 34 -25.78 -13.77 5.02
N ARG A 35 -26.89 -13.87 5.76
CA ARG A 35 -27.15 -13.04 6.94
C ARG A 35 -26.61 -13.79 8.16
N ARG A 36 -25.32 -13.63 8.44
CA ARG A 36 -24.71 -13.85 9.75
C ARG A 36 -23.70 -12.73 9.98
N ALA A 37 -24.20 -11.53 10.25
CA ALA A 37 -23.40 -10.36 10.52
C ALA A 37 -23.58 -10.01 12.00
N GLY A 38 -22.56 -10.30 12.82
CA GLY A 38 -22.57 -9.94 14.25
C GLY A 38 -21.25 -10.28 14.93
N GLY A 39 -20.81 -11.54 14.87
CA GLY A 39 -19.58 -12.00 15.54
C GLY A 39 -18.31 -12.03 14.66
N ASP A 40 -18.45 -12.14 13.34
CA ASP A 40 -17.30 -12.23 12.42
C ASP A 40 -16.61 -10.88 12.18
N ASN A 41 -17.29 -9.77 12.53
CA ASN A 41 -16.82 -8.43 12.20
C ASN A 41 -15.64 -8.01 13.10
N GLU A 42 -15.66 -8.40 14.37
CA GLU A 42 -14.59 -8.11 15.34
C GLU A 42 -13.31 -8.89 14.99
N ARG A 43 -13.43 -10.19 14.72
CA ARG A 43 -12.30 -11.02 14.23
C ARG A 43 -11.72 -10.50 12.92
N MET A 44 -12.59 -10.05 12.01
CA MET A 44 -12.14 -9.45 10.74
C MET A 44 -11.41 -8.12 10.98
N ALA A 45 -11.91 -7.27 11.89
CA ALA A 45 -11.25 -6.02 12.27
C ALA A 45 -9.87 -6.27 12.90
N ASP A 46 -9.75 -7.28 13.75
CA ASP A 46 -8.48 -7.65 14.37
C ASP A 46 -7.48 -8.19 13.35
N MET A 47 -7.90 -9.08 12.45
CA MET A 47 -7.04 -9.54 11.34
C MET A 47 -6.58 -8.39 10.44
N LEU A 48 -7.46 -7.41 10.18
CA LEU A 48 -7.10 -6.23 9.38
C LEU A 48 -6.09 -5.34 10.12
N ARG A 49 -6.24 -5.18 11.44
CA ARG A 49 -5.33 -4.43 12.30
C ARG A 49 -3.96 -5.09 12.35
N GLU A 50 -3.91 -6.39 12.61
CA GLU A 50 -2.65 -7.16 12.64
C GLU A 50 -1.91 -7.06 11.30
N ARG A 51 -2.63 -7.27 10.18
CA ARG A 51 -2.06 -7.14 8.84
C ARG A 51 -1.60 -5.72 8.53
N HIS A 52 -2.21 -4.72 9.14
CA HIS A 52 -1.82 -3.33 8.99
C HIS A 52 -0.53 -3.06 9.76
N GLU A 53 -0.40 -3.58 10.98
CA GLU A 53 0.78 -3.44 11.80
C GLU A 53 1.99 -4.16 11.20
N GLN A 54 1.81 -5.40 10.73
CA GLN A 54 2.83 -6.15 9.98
C GLN A 54 3.33 -5.37 8.74
N ARG A 55 2.44 -4.61 8.09
CA ARG A 55 2.82 -3.76 6.95
C ARG A 55 3.63 -2.55 7.37
N LYS A 56 3.32 -1.92 8.52
CA LYS A 56 4.11 -0.82 9.07
C LYS A 56 5.50 -1.28 9.48
N GLU A 57 5.59 -2.35 10.26
CA GLU A 57 6.84 -2.94 10.74
C GLU A 57 7.77 -3.27 9.56
N LYS A 58 7.27 -4.03 8.58
CA LYS A 58 8.04 -4.37 7.38
C LYS A 58 8.50 -3.15 6.58
N MET A 59 7.72 -2.07 6.55
CA MET A 59 8.13 -0.82 5.90
C MET A 59 9.22 -0.10 6.69
N ALA A 60 9.15 -0.10 8.03
CA ALA A 60 10.18 0.45 8.89
C ALA A 60 11.50 -0.32 8.74
N ASP A 61 11.46 -1.66 8.79
CA ASP A 61 12.63 -2.53 8.60
C ASP A 61 13.31 -2.25 7.26
N MET A 62 12.52 -2.12 6.19
CA MET A 62 13.03 -1.81 4.87
C MET A 62 13.73 -0.44 4.81
N ILE A 63 13.22 0.57 5.54
CA ILE A 63 13.86 1.88 5.65
C ILE A 63 15.19 1.75 6.40
N GLU A 64 15.21 1.06 7.52
CA GLU A 64 16.41 0.88 8.34
C GLU A 64 17.51 0.12 7.60
N GLU A 65 17.17 -0.97 6.92
CA GLU A 65 18.11 -1.74 6.11
C GLU A 65 18.80 -0.85 5.06
N ARG A 66 18.03 0.01 4.39
CA ARG A 66 18.55 0.93 3.36
C ARG A 66 19.38 2.05 3.96
N LYS A 67 18.98 2.60 5.12
CA LYS A 67 19.79 3.57 5.87
C LYS A 67 21.13 2.97 6.30
N SER A 68 21.12 1.72 6.77
CA SER A 68 22.34 0.99 7.15
C SER A 68 23.28 0.84 5.95
N LYS A 69 22.78 0.41 4.79
CA LYS A 69 23.58 0.32 3.55
C LYS A 69 24.17 1.67 3.12
N LEU A 70 23.42 2.77 3.26
CA LEU A 70 23.93 4.11 2.98
C LEU A 70 24.97 4.57 4.01
N ALA A 71 24.87 4.14 5.27
CA ALA A 71 25.87 4.43 6.31
C ALA A 71 27.17 3.64 6.06
N ASP A 72 27.06 2.36 5.72
CA ASP A 72 28.21 1.53 5.31
C ASP A 72 28.91 2.11 4.07
N HIS A 73 28.14 2.70 3.16
CA HIS A 73 28.68 3.45 2.02
C HIS A 73 29.48 4.68 2.44
N LYS A 74 28.90 5.51 3.30
CA LYS A 74 29.55 6.75 3.78
C LYS A 74 30.82 6.49 4.58
N THR A 75 30.86 5.38 5.31
CA THR A 75 32.04 4.96 6.09
C THR A 75 33.09 4.23 5.24
N GLY A 76 32.80 3.96 3.96
CA GLY A 76 33.68 3.23 3.05
C GLY A 76 33.74 1.73 3.33
N ARG A 77 32.92 1.21 4.25
CA ARG A 77 32.87 -0.23 4.58
C ARG A 77 32.31 -1.05 3.42
N LYS A 78 31.40 -0.47 2.64
CA LYS A 78 30.83 -1.08 1.44
C LYS A 78 30.60 0.00 0.39
N LEU A 79 31.36 -0.02 -0.71
CA LEU A 79 31.07 0.86 -1.84
C LEU A 79 29.77 0.45 -2.53
N LEU A 80 28.91 1.44 -2.76
CA LEU A 80 27.70 1.36 -3.57
C LEU A 80 28.00 2.15 -4.84
N ASP A 81 27.46 1.69 -5.96
CA ASP A 81 27.47 2.50 -7.17
C ASP A 81 26.55 3.71 -7.02
N ASP A 82 26.78 4.75 -7.84
CA ASP A 82 26.00 5.98 -7.85
C ASP A 82 24.51 5.70 -8.09
N GLU A 83 24.20 4.74 -8.98
CA GLU A 83 22.84 4.33 -9.24
C GLU A 83 22.19 3.66 -8.01
N GLU A 84 22.93 2.81 -7.30
CA GLU A 84 22.44 2.13 -6.10
C GLU A 84 22.23 3.11 -4.95
N HIS A 85 23.16 4.04 -4.76
CA HIS A 85 23.06 5.11 -3.78
C HIS A 85 21.83 6.00 -4.04
N ALA A 86 21.62 6.41 -5.29
CA ALA A 86 20.44 7.16 -5.70
C ALA A 86 19.14 6.35 -5.56
N ARG A 87 19.17 5.04 -5.83
CA ARG A 87 18.02 4.14 -5.67
C ARG A 87 17.63 4.00 -4.20
N PHE A 88 18.57 3.72 -3.30
CA PHE A 88 18.27 3.56 -1.88
C PHE A 88 17.79 4.87 -1.26
N SER A 89 18.39 6.00 -1.64
CA SER A 89 17.95 7.32 -1.20
C SER A 89 16.49 7.61 -1.58
N ARG A 90 16.11 7.34 -2.84
CA ARG A 90 14.72 7.48 -3.30
C ARG A 90 13.77 6.52 -2.58
N GLN A 91 14.19 5.28 -2.36
CA GLN A 91 13.39 4.27 -1.67
C GLN A 91 13.10 4.66 -0.22
N ILE A 92 14.07 5.21 0.51
CA ILE A 92 13.86 5.70 1.89
C ILE A 92 12.76 6.76 1.91
N VAL A 93 12.79 7.73 0.99
CA VAL A 93 11.75 8.76 0.91
C VAL A 93 10.39 8.17 0.56
N ASN A 94 10.35 7.25 -0.41
CA ASN A 94 9.09 6.64 -0.85
C ASN A 94 8.46 5.75 0.23
N PHE A 95 9.26 4.95 0.94
CA PHE A 95 8.77 4.14 2.05
C PHE A 95 8.38 5.00 3.24
N GLY A 96 9.12 6.07 3.55
CA GLY A 96 8.74 7.04 4.58
C GLY A 96 7.35 7.62 4.30
N ARG A 97 7.11 8.12 3.09
CA ARG A 97 5.78 8.63 2.69
C ARG A 97 4.67 7.57 2.82
N LYS A 98 4.95 6.31 2.46
CA LYS A 98 3.98 5.21 2.61
C LYS A 98 3.70 4.89 4.08
N LEU A 99 4.72 4.94 4.93
CA LEU A 99 4.59 4.72 6.36
C LEU A 99 3.76 5.84 7.01
N ASP A 100 4.00 7.09 6.63
CA ASP A 100 3.20 8.24 7.07
C ASP A 100 1.73 8.10 6.65
N GLN A 101 1.48 7.65 5.42
CA GLN A 101 0.13 7.36 4.94
C GLN A 101 -0.55 6.25 5.76
N LEU A 102 0.15 5.14 6.04
CA LEU A 102 -0.36 4.06 6.88
C LEU A 102 -0.67 4.56 8.30
N ASN A 103 0.17 5.41 8.88
CA ASN A 103 -0.09 6.01 10.19
C ASN A 103 -1.33 6.90 10.17
N SER A 104 -1.46 7.77 9.17
CA SER A 104 -2.64 8.64 9.03
C SER A 104 -3.96 7.85 8.86
N MET A 105 -3.91 6.73 8.14
CA MET A 105 -5.06 5.84 7.98
C MET A 105 -5.41 5.11 9.28
N SER A 106 -4.40 4.70 10.05
CA SER A 106 -4.57 4.09 11.37
C SER A 106 -5.33 5.02 12.31
N ASP A 107 -4.95 6.30 12.34
CA ASP A 107 -5.59 7.32 13.17
C ASP A 107 -7.04 7.58 12.73
N ALA A 108 -7.30 7.56 11.43
CA ALA A 108 -8.65 7.71 10.88
C ALA A 108 -9.55 6.51 11.20
N VAL A 109 -9.03 5.28 11.11
CA VAL A 109 -9.77 4.05 11.44
C VAL A 109 -10.08 3.98 12.93
N SER A 110 -9.12 4.33 13.80
CA SER A 110 -9.38 4.39 15.26
C SER A 110 -10.54 5.32 15.58
N LYS A 111 -10.52 6.54 15.02
CA LYS A 111 -11.57 7.54 15.25
C LYS A 111 -12.96 7.10 14.75
N LEU A 112 -13.03 6.29 13.70
CA LEU A 112 -14.30 5.76 13.18
C LEU A 112 -14.87 4.65 14.06
N CYS A 113 -14.02 3.80 14.65
CA CYS A 113 -14.46 2.75 15.57
C CYS A 113 -14.91 3.30 16.93
N ASP A 114 -14.30 4.39 17.41
CA ASP A 114 -14.65 5.01 18.69
C ASP A 114 -16.04 5.69 18.66
N VAL A 115 -16.51 6.15 17.50
CA VAL A 115 -17.85 6.77 17.32
C VAL A 115 -18.98 5.74 17.37
N THR A 116 -18.70 4.47 17.05
CA THR A 116 -19.72 3.40 17.03
C THR A 116 -19.98 2.75 18.39
N VAL A 117 -19.28 3.15 19.45
CA VAL A 117 -19.40 2.58 20.81
C VAL A 117 -19.99 3.56 21.84
N ALA A 118 -20.40 4.77 21.42
CA ALA A 118 -21.13 5.75 22.25
C ALA A 118 -22.63 5.74 21.92
#